data_AF-A0A1D8AUL0-F1
#
_entry.id   AF-A0A1D8AUL0-F1
#
_cell.length_a   1.000
_cell.length_b   1.000
_cell.length_c   1.000
_cell.angle_alpha   90.00
_cell.angle_beta   90.00
_cell.angle_gamma   90.00
#
_symmetry.space_group_name_H-M   'P 1'
#
loop_
_entity.id
_entity.type
_entity.pdbx_description
1 polymer ?
#
loop_
_entity_poly.entity_id
_entity_poly.type
_entity_poly.pdbx_seq_one_letter_code
_entity_poly.pdbx_strand_id
1 'polypeptide(L)'
;MDLDHAAPKPPGFLWIIILGVTGFAAGFFGPMVFIPESNLGPVVGILFSGPAGLGLGLLLYVVFRFLPLPARGQWVLLATVATAVALATLLYVQPEPATRGYVLELEIRGTRPAAAVTAEVVADWQKRIATVTWAAPRAGWEQQMRDALAADRGRVLDAVLIRQRPILQHRKPWNRGRLFAGGWETKDEPRTYYFPAGSLPAEPGPAGTRVTYFLAYDSTARIQAPEIWPPVGLADFIGFSPLQAVPAEYEGL
;
A
#
# COMPACT_ATOMS: atom_id res chain seq x y z
N MET A 1 -58.56 -21.98 10.30
CA MET A 1 -57.16 -22.37 10.07
C MET A 1 -56.34 -21.55 11.04
N ASP A 2 -56.36 -21.96 12.30
CA ASP A 2 -55.58 -21.30 13.37
C ASP A 2 -54.11 -21.63 13.13
N LEU A 3 -53.36 -20.65 12.65
CA LEU A 3 -51.91 -20.69 12.70
C LEU A 3 -51.54 -20.42 14.16
N ASP A 4 -51.39 -21.48 14.94
CA ASP A 4 -50.75 -21.44 16.25
C ASP A 4 -49.36 -20.81 16.10
N HIS A 5 -49.28 -19.49 16.29
CA HIS A 5 -48.02 -18.77 16.36
C HIS A 5 -47.38 -19.08 17.70
N ALA A 6 -46.78 -20.26 17.79
CA ALA A 6 -45.95 -20.67 18.91
C ALA A 6 -45.03 -19.50 19.30
N ALA A 7 -45.06 -19.12 20.58
CA ALA A 7 -44.25 -18.01 21.06
C ALA A 7 -42.78 -18.23 20.68
N PRO A 8 -42.09 -17.22 20.12
CA PRO A 8 -40.74 -17.40 19.63
C PRO A 8 -39.83 -17.83 20.79
N LYS A 9 -38.98 -18.82 20.55
CA LYS A 9 -37.95 -19.25 21.51
C LYS A 9 -36.75 -18.30 21.46
N PRO A 10 -36.06 -18.07 22.58
CA PRO A 10 -34.84 -17.27 22.56
C PRO A 10 -33.77 -17.94 21.68
N PRO A 11 -32.91 -17.17 21.00
CA PRO A 11 -31.92 -17.68 20.03
C PRO A 11 -30.87 -18.61 20.64
N GLY A 12 -30.52 -18.47 21.93
CA GLY A 12 -29.58 -19.37 22.62
C GLY A 12 -28.21 -19.45 21.92
N PHE A 13 -27.78 -20.67 21.55
CA PHE A 13 -26.52 -20.90 20.84
C PHE A 13 -26.40 -20.18 19.49
N LEU A 14 -27.53 -19.76 18.90
CA LEU A 14 -27.51 -19.00 17.65
C LEU A 14 -26.82 -17.63 17.78
N TRP A 15 -26.71 -17.06 19.00
CA TRP A 15 -25.88 -15.89 19.24
C TRP A 15 -24.44 -16.08 18.78
N ILE A 16 -23.86 -17.23 19.14
CA ILE A 16 -22.47 -17.58 18.83
C ILE A 16 -22.33 -17.75 17.32
N ILE A 17 -23.17 -18.61 16.73
CA ILE A 17 -23.07 -18.98 15.32
C ILE A 17 -23.32 -17.76 14.41
N ILE A 18 -24.40 -17.01 14.64
CA ILE A 18 -24.77 -15.90 13.76
C ILE A 18 -23.74 -14.78 13.82
N LEU A 19 -23.26 -14.39 15.01
CA LEU A 19 -22.25 -13.34 15.10
C LEU A 19 -20.88 -13.80 14.57
N GLY A 20 -20.50 -15.06 14.79
CA GLY A 20 -19.29 -15.65 14.21
C GLY A 20 -19.32 -15.68 12.68
N VAL A 21 -20.41 -16.20 12.09
CA VAL A 21 -20.59 -16.23 10.63
C VAL A 21 -20.68 -14.83 10.05
N THR A 22 -21.34 -13.90 10.73
CA THR A 22 -21.46 -12.50 10.28
C THR A 22 -20.10 -11.81 10.28
N GLY A 23 -19.33 -11.94 11.37
CA GLY A 23 -17.97 -11.42 11.44
C GLY A 23 -17.08 -12.02 10.36
N PHE A 24 -17.10 -13.35 10.22
CA PHE A 24 -16.36 -14.07 9.18
C PHE A 24 -16.74 -13.56 7.78
N ALA A 25 -18.01 -13.53 7.42
CA ALA A 25 -18.46 -13.13 6.09
C ALA A 25 -18.09 -11.67 5.78
N ALA A 26 -18.32 -10.75 6.73
CA ALA A 26 -17.96 -9.35 6.56
C ALA A 26 -16.44 -9.16 6.42
N GLY A 27 -15.64 -9.86 7.22
CA GLY A 27 -14.18 -9.77 7.16
C GLY A 27 -13.54 -10.55 6.02
N PHE A 28 -14.19 -11.59 5.51
CA PHE A 28 -13.71 -12.39 4.39
C PHE A 28 -14.04 -11.71 3.06
N PHE A 29 -15.32 -11.41 2.83
CA PHE A 29 -15.78 -10.84 1.56
C PHE A 29 -15.63 -9.32 1.50
N GLY A 30 -15.63 -8.62 2.64
CA GLY A 30 -15.43 -7.16 2.67
C GLY A 30 -14.14 -6.70 1.99
N PRO A 31 -12.96 -7.20 2.39
CA PRO A 31 -11.71 -6.87 1.72
C PRO A 31 -11.69 -7.27 0.25
N MET A 32 -12.30 -8.40 -0.14
CA MET A 32 -12.35 -8.82 -1.55
C MET A 32 -13.16 -7.84 -2.42
N VAL A 33 -14.21 -7.22 -1.86
CA VAL A 33 -15.01 -6.22 -2.56
C VAL A 33 -14.31 -4.87 -2.60
N PHE A 34 -13.74 -4.41 -1.48
CA PHE A 34 -13.16 -3.07 -1.39
C PHE A 34 -11.69 -2.98 -1.84
N ILE A 35 -10.94 -4.08 -1.75
CA ILE A 35 -9.50 -4.19 -1.99
C ILE A 35 -9.22 -5.53 -2.72
N PRO A 36 -9.75 -5.72 -3.95
CA PRO A 36 -9.68 -7.01 -4.65
C PRO A 36 -8.24 -7.50 -4.89
N GLU A 37 -7.29 -6.57 -5.01
CA GLU A 37 -5.86 -6.85 -5.19
C GLU A 37 -5.18 -7.39 -3.92
N SER A 38 -5.89 -7.41 -2.79
CA SER A 38 -5.34 -7.80 -1.50
C SER A 38 -5.82 -9.18 -1.08
N ASN A 39 -4.88 -10.04 -0.70
CA ASN A 39 -5.17 -11.36 -0.13
C ASN A 39 -5.57 -11.29 1.36
N LEU A 40 -5.99 -10.11 1.85
CA LEU A 40 -6.34 -9.89 3.26
C LEU A 40 -7.68 -10.49 3.68
N GLY A 41 -8.61 -10.74 2.74
CA GLY A 41 -9.93 -11.29 3.02
C GLY A 41 -9.89 -12.53 3.92
N PRO A 42 -9.24 -13.63 3.50
CA PRO A 42 -9.12 -14.84 4.31
C PRO A 42 -8.49 -14.60 5.69
N VAL A 43 -7.46 -13.77 5.76
CA VAL A 43 -6.77 -13.44 7.02
C VAL A 43 -7.72 -12.75 8.00
N VAL A 44 -8.39 -11.69 7.56
CA VAL A 44 -9.30 -10.92 8.42
C VAL A 44 -10.53 -11.74 8.79
N GLY A 45 -11.12 -12.47 7.84
CA GLY A 45 -12.29 -13.32 8.06
C GLY A 45 -12.03 -14.45 9.05
N ILE A 46 -11.00 -15.25 8.80
CA ILE A 46 -10.73 -16.51 9.53
C ILE A 46 -10.04 -16.24 10.87
N LEU A 47 -9.04 -15.35 10.90
CA LEU A 47 -8.19 -15.21 12.09
C LEU A 47 -8.68 -14.14 13.08
N PHE A 48 -9.47 -13.16 12.61
CA PHE A 48 -9.83 -12.00 13.44
C PHE A 48 -11.35 -11.82 13.59
N SER A 49 -12.03 -11.38 12.55
CA SER A 49 -13.44 -10.97 12.60
C SER A 49 -14.42 -12.11 12.92
N GLY A 50 -14.20 -13.31 12.35
CA GLY A 50 -14.98 -14.51 12.68
C GLY A 50 -14.83 -14.93 14.15
N PRO A 51 -13.61 -15.20 14.64
CA PRO A 51 -13.36 -15.50 16.05
C PRO A 51 -13.85 -14.42 17.02
N ALA A 52 -13.66 -13.14 16.68
CA ALA A 52 -14.18 -12.03 17.48
C ALA A 52 -15.72 -12.05 17.55
N GLY A 53 -16.40 -12.34 16.44
CA GLY A 53 -17.84 -12.53 16.38
C GLY A 53 -18.33 -13.71 17.24
N LEU A 54 -17.63 -14.85 17.20
CA LEU A 54 -17.91 -16.00 18.07
C LEU A 54 -17.76 -15.62 19.56
N GLY A 55 -16.69 -14.91 19.91
CA GLY A 55 -16.43 -14.44 21.28
C GLY A 55 -17.52 -13.47 21.78
N LEU A 56 -17.93 -12.51 20.96
CA LEU A 56 -19.02 -11.60 21.28
C LEU A 56 -20.36 -12.35 21.43
N GLY A 57 -20.64 -13.30 20.55
CA GLY A 57 -21.84 -14.15 20.65
C GLY A 57 -21.87 -15.00 21.91
N LEU A 58 -20.72 -15.54 22.34
CA LEU A 58 -20.61 -16.28 23.59
C LEU A 58 -20.88 -15.36 24.79
N LEU A 59 -20.28 -14.17 24.79
CA LEU A 59 -20.50 -13.18 25.84
C LEU A 59 -21.99 -12.82 25.97
N LEU A 60 -22.65 -12.48 24.86
CA LEU A 60 -24.07 -12.11 24.85
C LEU A 60 -24.99 -13.28 25.23
N TYR A 61 -24.67 -14.50 24.78
CA TYR A 61 -25.38 -15.70 25.21
C TYR A 61 -25.31 -15.88 26.74
N VAL A 62 -24.12 -15.73 27.34
CA VAL A 62 -23.94 -15.83 28.79
C VAL A 62 -24.69 -14.72 29.51
N VAL A 63 -24.61 -13.48 29.03
CA VAL A 63 -25.33 -12.33 29.63
C VAL A 63 -26.85 -12.58 29.65
N PHE A 64 -27.45 -12.98 28.52
CA PHE A 64 -28.90 -13.21 28.44
C PHE A 64 -29.37 -14.50 29.12
N ARG A 65 -28.44 -15.38 29.50
CA ARG A 65 -28.74 -16.48 30.41
C ARG A 65 -29.02 -15.98 31.83
N PHE A 66 -28.37 -14.90 32.28
CA PHE A 66 -28.54 -14.32 33.61
C PHE A 66 -29.51 -13.13 33.63
N LEU A 67 -29.66 -12.40 32.53
CA LEU A 67 -30.62 -11.32 32.36
C LEU A 67 -31.62 -11.69 31.24
N PRO A 68 -32.61 -12.55 31.53
CA PRO A 68 -33.51 -13.06 30.51
C PRO A 68 -34.41 -11.95 29.96
N LEU A 69 -34.17 -11.57 28.71
CA LEU A 69 -35.09 -10.73 27.93
C LEU A 69 -36.15 -11.58 27.24
N PRO A 70 -37.34 -11.02 26.93
CA PRO A 70 -38.32 -11.68 26.09
C PRO A 70 -37.69 -12.14 24.77
N ALA A 71 -38.05 -13.33 24.29
CA ALA A 71 -37.42 -13.94 23.13
C ALA A 71 -37.46 -13.06 21.86
N ARG A 72 -38.57 -12.34 21.62
CA ARG A 72 -38.66 -11.36 20.52
C ARG A 72 -37.57 -10.29 20.65
N GLY A 73 -37.35 -9.77 21.85
CA GLY A 73 -36.32 -8.78 22.12
C GLY A 73 -34.91 -9.32 21.86
N GLN A 74 -34.64 -10.58 22.23
CA GLN A 74 -33.34 -11.20 21.94
C GLN A 74 -33.08 -11.36 20.44
N TRP A 75 -34.08 -11.72 19.64
CA TRP A 75 -33.94 -11.81 18.18
C TRP A 75 -33.70 -10.45 17.52
N VAL A 76 -34.46 -9.42 17.92
CA VAL A 76 -34.26 -8.04 17.44
C VAL A 76 -32.86 -7.56 17.79
N LEU A 77 -32.42 -7.82 19.02
CA LEU A 77 -31.08 -7.44 19.46
C LEU A 77 -29.99 -8.21 18.71
N LEU A 78 -30.17 -9.51 18.47
CA LEU A 78 -29.23 -10.30 17.68
C LEU A 78 -29.09 -9.76 16.26
N ALA A 79 -30.21 -9.46 15.59
CA ALA A 79 -30.18 -8.85 14.27
C ALA A 79 -29.49 -7.48 14.28
N THR A 80 -29.76 -6.66 15.31
CA THR A 80 -29.15 -5.33 15.47
C THR A 80 -27.63 -5.43 15.68
N VAL A 81 -27.19 -6.30 16.60
CA VAL A 81 -25.77 -6.52 16.89
C VAL A 81 -25.07 -7.14 15.68
N ALA A 82 -25.66 -8.12 15.01
CA ALA A 82 -25.11 -8.72 13.80
C ALA A 82 -24.90 -7.65 12.71
N THR A 83 -25.89 -6.80 12.49
CA THR A 83 -25.81 -5.69 11.54
C THR A 83 -24.70 -4.71 11.95
N ALA A 84 -24.62 -4.34 13.22
CA ALA A 84 -23.58 -3.44 13.73
C ALA A 84 -22.18 -4.04 13.59
N VAL A 85 -21.99 -5.34 13.88
CA VAL A 85 -20.72 -6.07 13.70
C VAL A 85 -20.32 -6.10 12.23
N ALA A 86 -21.27 -6.41 11.33
CA ALA A 86 -21.02 -6.41 9.89
C ALA A 86 -20.57 -5.02 9.42
N LEU A 87 -21.32 -3.97 9.76
CA LEU A 87 -20.99 -2.59 9.38
C LEU A 87 -19.65 -2.13 9.97
N ALA A 88 -19.40 -2.39 11.25
CA ALA A 88 -18.14 -2.05 11.90
C ALA A 88 -16.95 -2.76 11.23
N THR A 89 -17.11 -4.05 10.90
CA THR A 89 -16.10 -4.82 10.18
C THR A 89 -15.86 -4.24 8.79
N LEU A 90 -16.93 -3.96 8.03
CA LEU A 90 -16.84 -3.38 6.69
C LEU A 90 -16.22 -1.97 6.69
N LEU A 91 -16.46 -1.17 7.72
CA LEU A 91 -15.82 0.14 7.91
C LEU A 91 -14.33 0.01 8.27
N TYR A 92 -13.97 -1.00 9.07
CA TYR A 92 -12.59 -1.27 9.46
C TYR A 92 -11.75 -1.75 8.27
N VAL A 93 -12.29 -2.62 7.42
CA VAL A 93 -11.55 -3.18 6.27
C VAL A 93 -11.50 -2.26 5.05
N GLN A 94 -11.86 -1.00 5.19
CA GLN A 94 -11.83 -0.09 4.06
C GLN A 94 -10.40 0.20 3.60
N PRO A 95 -10.17 0.38 2.29
CA PRO A 95 -8.86 0.66 1.77
C PRO A 95 -8.34 1.99 2.31
N GLU A 96 -7.12 1.95 2.82
CA GLU A 96 -6.33 3.15 3.03
C GLU A 96 -6.06 3.85 1.68
N PRO A 97 -5.87 5.18 1.70
CA PRO A 97 -5.44 5.91 0.51
C PRO A 97 -4.18 5.28 -0.12
N ALA A 98 -4.15 5.16 -1.44
CA ALA A 98 -2.95 4.70 -2.12
C ALA A 98 -1.98 5.86 -2.33
N THR A 99 -0.71 5.66 -1.98
CA THR A 99 0.38 6.57 -2.33
C THR A 99 0.65 6.49 -3.83
N ARG A 100 0.58 7.64 -4.50
CA ARG A 100 0.92 7.79 -5.93
C ARG A 100 2.36 8.26 -6.13
N GLY A 101 2.92 8.91 -5.13
CA GLY A 101 4.29 9.39 -5.15
C GLY A 101 4.52 10.43 -4.09
N TYR A 102 5.65 11.11 -4.21
CA TYR A 102 6.07 12.15 -3.29
C TYR A 102 6.47 13.38 -4.08
N VAL A 103 5.98 14.55 -3.67
CA VAL A 103 6.57 15.81 -4.08
C VAL A 103 7.71 16.10 -3.11
N LEU A 104 8.90 16.30 -3.65
CA LEU A 104 10.15 16.48 -2.93
C LEU A 104 10.62 17.92 -3.09
N GLU A 105 10.99 18.56 -2.00
CA GLU A 105 11.81 19.76 -2.04
C GLU A 105 13.26 19.38 -1.77
N LEU A 106 14.10 19.62 -2.77
CA LEU A 106 15.50 19.22 -2.77
C LEU A 106 16.39 20.46 -2.85
N GLU A 107 17.52 20.44 -2.14
CA GLU A 107 18.63 21.37 -2.37
C GLU A 107 19.73 20.64 -3.13
N ILE A 108 20.01 21.07 -4.36
CA ILE A 108 20.99 20.41 -5.23
C ILE A 108 22.40 20.65 -4.68
N ARG A 109 23.16 19.59 -4.43
CA ARG A 109 24.58 19.66 -4.05
C ARG A 109 25.48 19.54 -5.27
N GLY A 110 25.13 18.66 -6.20
CA GLY A 110 25.89 18.43 -7.40
C GLY A 110 25.18 17.52 -8.39
N THR A 111 25.66 17.54 -9.62
CA THR A 111 25.16 16.69 -10.69
C THR A 111 26.34 16.00 -11.36
N ARG A 112 26.17 14.72 -11.68
CA ARG A 112 27.18 13.92 -12.39
C ARG A 112 26.54 13.09 -13.49
N PRO A 113 27.25 12.77 -14.58
CA PRO A 113 26.73 11.85 -15.60
C PRO A 113 26.43 10.48 -15.00
N ALA A 114 25.42 9.77 -15.50
CA ALA A 114 25.12 8.40 -15.07
C ALA A 114 26.33 7.45 -15.22
N ALA A 115 27.14 7.63 -16.27
CA ALA A 115 28.37 6.88 -16.46
C ALA A 115 29.36 6.99 -15.27
N ALA A 116 29.33 8.10 -14.51
CA ALA A 116 30.23 8.31 -13.37
C ALA A 116 29.90 7.43 -12.16
N VAL A 117 28.67 6.87 -12.07
CA VAL A 117 28.26 5.97 -10.98
C VAL A 117 28.42 4.50 -11.32
N THR A 118 28.91 4.17 -12.51
CA THR A 118 28.95 2.78 -13.00
C THR A 118 29.63 1.81 -12.05
N ALA A 119 30.80 2.18 -11.51
CA ALA A 119 31.52 1.31 -10.58
C ALA A 119 30.76 1.10 -9.26
N GLU A 120 30.13 2.16 -8.74
CA GLU A 120 29.32 2.14 -7.51
C GLU A 120 28.10 1.24 -7.67
N VAL A 121 27.35 1.45 -8.76
CA VAL A 121 26.13 0.68 -9.08
C VAL A 121 26.45 -0.80 -9.32
N VAL A 122 27.48 -1.11 -10.11
CA VAL A 122 27.88 -2.50 -10.35
C VAL A 122 28.29 -3.20 -9.05
N ALA A 123 29.04 -2.52 -8.18
CA ALA A 123 29.43 -3.08 -6.89
C ALA A 123 28.23 -3.35 -5.97
N ASP A 124 27.24 -2.45 -5.92
CA ASP A 124 26.01 -2.67 -5.15
C ASP A 124 25.24 -3.89 -5.67
N TRP A 125 25.13 -4.04 -6.99
CA TRP A 125 24.48 -5.21 -7.59
C TRP A 125 25.23 -6.51 -7.35
N GLN A 126 26.56 -6.53 -7.45
CA GLN A 126 27.36 -7.71 -7.10
C GLN A 126 27.10 -8.13 -5.66
N LYS A 127 27.03 -7.17 -4.73
CA LYS A 127 26.70 -7.42 -3.32
C LYS A 127 25.29 -8.00 -3.16
N ARG A 128 24.28 -7.41 -3.81
CA ARG A 128 22.89 -7.91 -3.76
C ARG A 128 22.78 -9.33 -4.31
N ILE A 129 23.39 -9.60 -5.46
CA ILE A 129 23.40 -10.92 -6.10
C ILE A 129 24.05 -11.95 -5.15
N ALA A 130 25.16 -11.62 -4.50
CA ALA A 130 25.81 -12.50 -3.55
C ALA A 130 24.93 -12.87 -2.33
N THR A 131 23.92 -12.07 -2.02
CA THR A 131 22.98 -12.34 -0.91
C THR A 131 21.71 -13.10 -1.32
N VAL A 132 21.44 -13.23 -2.61
CA VAL A 132 20.22 -13.85 -3.14
C VAL A 132 20.43 -15.35 -3.35
N THR A 133 19.57 -16.17 -2.75
CA THR A 133 19.61 -17.65 -2.86
C THR A 133 18.52 -18.23 -3.76
N TRP A 134 17.54 -17.42 -4.18
CA TRP A 134 16.34 -17.87 -4.89
C TRP A 134 16.43 -17.72 -6.42
N ALA A 135 17.44 -17.01 -6.95
CA ALA A 135 17.65 -16.84 -8.39
C ALA A 135 19.14 -16.73 -8.73
N ALA A 136 19.53 -17.31 -9.87
CA ALA A 136 20.85 -17.08 -10.47
C ALA A 136 20.82 -15.79 -11.30
N PRO A 137 21.91 -14.99 -11.31
CA PRO A 137 21.99 -13.82 -12.18
C PRO A 137 22.06 -14.26 -13.64
N ARG A 138 21.33 -13.58 -14.52
CA ARG A 138 21.40 -13.79 -15.96
C ARG A 138 22.79 -13.52 -16.53
N ALA A 139 23.17 -14.25 -17.58
CA ALA A 139 24.47 -14.09 -18.23
C ALA A 139 24.64 -12.67 -18.82
N GLY A 140 25.85 -12.11 -18.71
CA GLY A 140 26.20 -10.82 -19.31
C GLY A 140 25.55 -9.58 -18.68
N TRP A 141 24.86 -9.71 -17.54
CA TRP A 141 24.18 -8.58 -16.87
C TRP A 141 25.11 -7.39 -16.59
N GLU A 142 26.35 -7.67 -16.17
CA GLU A 142 27.30 -6.62 -15.78
C GLU A 142 27.74 -5.78 -16.99
N GLN A 143 28.12 -6.44 -18.09
CA GLN A 143 28.52 -5.74 -19.31
C GLN A 143 27.35 -4.92 -19.87
N GLN A 144 26.15 -5.51 -19.92
CA GLN A 144 24.97 -4.80 -20.38
C GLN A 144 24.66 -3.56 -19.53
N MET A 145 24.80 -3.66 -18.20
CA MET A 145 24.60 -2.52 -17.30
C MET A 145 25.63 -1.42 -17.55
N ARG A 146 26.91 -1.78 -17.71
CA ARG A 146 27.98 -0.84 -18.05
C ARG A 146 27.69 -0.13 -19.37
N ASP A 147 27.30 -0.87 -20.40
CA ASP A 147 26.96 -0.34 -21.71
C ASP A 147 25.74 0.58 -21.64
N ALA A 148 24.70 0.19 -20.89
CA ALA A 148 23.49 0.99 -20.70
C ALA A 148 23.78 2.31 -19.97
N LEU A 149 24.61 2.30 -18.92
CA LEU A 149 25.03 3.49 -18.19
C LEU A 149 25.95 4.40 -19.01
N ALA A 150 26.79 3.82 -19.87
CA ALA A 150 27.66 4.58 -20.76
C ALA A 150 26.87 5.24 -21.90
N ALA A 151 25.83 4.57 -22.41
CA ALA A 151 24.93 5.11 -23.43
C ALA A 151 23.91 6.11 -22.86
N ASP A 152 23.63 6.04 -21.56
CA ASP A 152 22.66 6.91 -20.92
C ASP A 152 23.13 8.37 -20.88
N ARG A 153 22.20 9.26 -21.22
CA ARG A 153 22.41 10.71 -21.18
C ARG A 153 21.82 11.34 -19.91
N GLY A 154 21.26 10.52 -19.02
CA GLY A 154 20.73 10.96 -17.74
C GLY A 154 21.81 11.48 -16.80
N ARG A 155 21.35 12.11 -15.71
CA ARG A 155 22.19 12.65 -14.66
C ARG A 155 21.87 11.98 -13.34
N VAL A 156 22.89 11.78 -12.52
CA VAL A 156 22.73 11.47 -11.12
C VAL A 156 22.82 12.78 -10.35
N LEU A 157 21.84 12.99 -9.48
CA LEU A 157 21.66 14.19 -8.69
C LEU A 157 22.00 13.87 -7.23
N ASP A 158 23.05 14.49 -6.71
CA ASP A 158 23.34 14.49 -5.29
C ASP A 158 22.65 15.72 -4.67
N ALA A 159 21.72 15.49 -3.76
CA ALA A 159 20.89 16.55 -3.18
C ALA A 159 20.63 16.31 -1.69
N VAL A 160 20.20 17.36 -0.98
CA VAL A 160 19.62 17.23 0.35
C VAL A 160 18.11 17.24 0.20
N LEU A 161 17.45 16.19 0.70
CA LEU A 161 15.99 16.15 0.82
C LEU A 161 15.59 17.02 2.02
N ILE A 162 15.12 18.23 1.74
CA ILE A 162 14.68 19.17 2.77
C ILE A 162 13.38 18.67 3.38
N ARG A 163 12.38 18.46 2.53
CA ARG A 163 11.07 17.94 2.94
C ARG A 163 10.39 17.20 1.79
N GLN A 164 9.46 16.34 2.15
CA GLN A 164 8.61 15.61 1.20
C GLN A 164 7.15 15.71 1.61
N ARG A 165 6.24 15.59 0.64
CA ARG A 165 4.82 15.38 0.91
C ARG A 165 4.30 14.22 0.07
N PRO A 166 3.54 13.27 0.65
CA PRO A 166 2.95 12.20 -0.13
C PRO A 166 1.76 12.74 -0.94
N ILE A 167 1.66 12.31 -2.19
CA ILE A 167 0.46 12.46 -3.00
C ILE A 167 -0.34 11.17 -2.88
N LEU A 168 -1.55 11.31 -2.36
CA LEU A 168 -2.42 10.19 -1.99
C LEU A 168 -3.67 10.21 -2.87
N GLN A 169 -4.18 9.02 -3.17
CA GLN A 169 -5.45 8.85 -3.84
C GLN A 169 -6.43 8.15 -2.93
N HIS A 170 -7.61 8.74 -2.77
CA HIS A 170 -8.71 8.12 -2.06
C HIS A 170 -9.18 6.84 -2.78
N ARG A 171 -9.40 5.80 -1.99
CA ARG A 171 -9.86 4.48 -2.46
C ARG A 171 -11.23 4.09 -1.95
N LYS A 172 -11.79 4.84 -1.00
CA LYS A 172 -13.11 4.54 -0.43
C LYS A 172 -14.20 4.78 -1.47
N PRO A 173 -15.29 4.00 -1.47
CA PRO A 173 -16.28 4.04 -2.55
C PRO A 173 -16.87 5.43 -2.86
N TRP A 174 -17.03 6.28 -1.85
CA TRP A 174 -17.66 7.60 -1.97
C TRP A 174 -16.74 8.73 -2.44
N ASN A 175 -15.43 8.54 -2.44
CA ASN A 175 -14.45 9.54 -2.91
C ASN A 175 -13.34 8.94 -3.76
N ARG A 176 -13.56 7.74 -4.29
CA ARG A 176 -12.59 6.98 -5.07
C ARG A 176 -12.05 7.82 -6.23
N GLY A 177 -10.74 7.78 -6.40
CA GLY A 177 -10.07 8.46 -7.51
C GLY A 177 -9.62 9.89 -7.19
N ARG A 178 -10.21 10.54 -6.18
CA ARG A 178 -9.82 11.90 -5.78
C ARG A 178 -8.41 11.91 -5.17
N LEU A 179 -7.60 12.85 -5.63
CA LEU A 179 -6.24 13.08 -5.17
C LEU A 179 -6.24 14.09 -4.03
N PHE A 180 -5.28 13.95 -3.12
CA PHE A 180 -4.99 14.91 -2.06
C PHE A 180 -3.52 14.81 -1.64
N ALA A 181 -2.96 15.91 -1.13
CA ALA A 181 -1.64 15.90 -0.55
C ALA A 181 -1.71 15.63 0.96
N GLY A 182 -0.75 14.84 1.46
CA GLY A 182 -0.49 14.79 2.90
C GLY A 182 0.27 16.03 3.39
N GLY A 183 0.52 16.07 4.69
CA GLY A 183 1.35 17.10 5.29
C GLY A 183 2.80 17.02 4.79
N TRP A 184 3.51 18.15 4.88
CA TRP A 184 4.94 18.17 4.66
C TRP A 184 5.68 17.50 5.81
N GLU A 185 6.61 16.62 5.48
CA GLU A 185 7.55 15.97 6.40
C GLU A 185 8.97 16.47 6.13
N THR A 186 9.58 17.13 7.11
CA THR A 186 10.99 17.52 7.05
C THR A 186 11.88 16.29 7.23
N LYS A 187 12.93 16.18 6.40
CA LYS A 187 13.91 15.07 6.47
C LYS A 187 15.35 15.57 6.66
N ASP A 188 15.72 16.67 6.00
CA ASP A 188 17.05 17.28 6.03
C ASP A 188 18.23 16.27 5.88
N GLU A 189 18.10 15.33 4.94
CA GLU A 189 19.08 14.24 4.76
C GLU A 189 19.67 14.22 3.33
N PRO A 190 20.97 13.90 3.17
CA PRO A 190 21.56 13.74 1.85
C PRO A 190 21.01 12.49 1.15
N ARG A 191 20.60 12.63 -0.11
CA ARG A 191 20.12 11.55 -0.96
C ARG A 191 20.58 11.72 -2.40
N THR A 192 20.75 10.59 -3.06
CA THR A 192 21.10 10.52 -4.48
C THR A 192 19.88 10.07 -5.28
N TYR A 193 19.61 10.79 -6.36
CA TYR A 193 18.48 10.55 -7.25
C TYR A 193 18.94 10.38 -8.69
N TYR A 194 18.10 9.76 -9.51
CA TYR A 194 18.32 9.67 -10.95
C TYR A 194 17.44 10.67 -11.68
N PHE A 195 18.00 11.39 -12.64
CA PHE A 195 17.31 12.33 -13.49
C PHE A 195 17.38 11.80 -14.94
N PRO A 196 16.32 11.14 -15.43
CA PRO A 196 16.33 10.49 -16.73
C PRO A 196 16.58 11.47 -17.88
N ALA A 197 17.24 11.02 -18.95
CA ALA A 197 17.36 11.82 -20.16
C ALA A 197 15.98 12.07 -20.79
N GLY A 198 15.70 13.31 -21.18
CA GLY A 198 14.42 13.69 -21.79
C GLY A 198 13.26 13.86 -20.81
N SER A 199 13.52 13.79 -19.49
CA SER A 199 12.55 14.25 -18.50
C SER A 199 12.39 15.78 -18.58
N LEU A 200 11.27 16.28 -18.08
CA LEU A 200 11.07 17.71 -17.86
C LEU A 200 11.31 18.01 -16.38
N PRO A 201 11.98 19.13 -16.04
CA PRO A 201 12.75 20.01 -16.91
C PRO A 201 13.93 19.26 -17.59
N ALA A 202 14.42 19.75 -18.73
CA ALA A 202 15.43 19.03 -19.52
C ALA A 202 16.77 18.81 -18.78
N GLU A 203 17.09 19.67 -17.82
CA GLU A 203 18.26 19.54 -16.96
C GLU A 203 17.91 19.82 -15.49
N PRO A 204 18.61 19.18 -14.54
CA PRO A 204 18.52 19.55 -13.13
C PRO A 204 19.03 20.98 -12.91
N GLY A 205 18.50 21.66 -11.90
CA GLY A 205 18.97 23.00 -11.51
C GLY A 205 20.46 23.03 -11.11
N PRO A 206 21.09 24.22 -11.07
CA PRO A 206 22.48 24.33 -10.65
C PRO A 206 22.65 24.02 -9.15
N ALA A 207 23.88 23.68 -8.74
CA ALA A 207 24.20 23.45 -7.34
C ALA A 207 23.85 24.67 -6.46
N GLY A 208 23.37 24.41 -5.25
CA GLY A 208 22.86 25.41 -4.31
C GLY A 208 21.42 25.85 -4.55
N THR A 209 20.76 25.39 -5.63
CA THR A 209 19.36 25.72 -5.87
C THR A 209 18.41 24.78 -5.15
N ARG A 210 17.29 25.36 -4.69
CA ARG A 210 16.14 24.59 -4.22
C ARG A 210 15.18 24.35 -5.36
N VAL A 211 14.81 23.09 -5.54
CA VAL A 211 13.97 22.63 -6.63
C VAL A 211 12.89 21.71 -6.10
N THR A 212 11.77 21.65 -6.81
CA THR A 212 10.67 20.75 -6.51
C THR A 212 10.54 19.72 -7.62
N TYR A 213 10.60 18.44 -7.25
CA TYR A 213 10.41 17.33 -8.18
C TYR A 213 9.38 16.35 -7.63
N PHE A 214 8.90 15.48 -8.49
CA PHE A 214 8.05 14.38 -8.12
C PHE A 214 8.80 13.05 -8.25
N LEU A 215 8.63 12.22 -7.24
CA LEU A 215 9.07 10.84 -7.22
C LEU A 215 7.83 9.94 -7.30
N ALA A 216 7.64 9.27 -8.44
CA ALA A 216 6.55 8.32 -8.60
C ALA A 216 6.72 7.13 -7.65
N TYR A 217 5.64 6.75 -6.98
CA TYR A 217 5.61 5.53 -6.18
C TYR A 217 5.03 4.41 -7.05
N ASP A 218 5.91 3.55 -7.56
CA ASP A 218 5.52 2.35 -8.27
C ASP A 218 5.67 1.13 -7.34
N SER A 219 4.56 0.68 -6.77
CA SER A 219 4.52 -0.54 -5.95
C SER A 219 4.62 -1.83 -6.78
N THR A 220 4.42 -1.74 -8.10
CA THR A 220 4.39 -2.89 -9.03
C THR A 220 5.74 -3.15 -9.72
N ALA A 221 6.59 -2.14 -9.87
CA ALA A 221 7.92 -2.26 -10.48
C ALA A 221 8.86 -3.28 -9.78
N ARG A 222 8.53 -3.72 -8.56
CA ARG A 222 9.38 -4.62 -7.75
C ARG A 222 9.03 -6.10 -7.85
N ILE A 223 7.96 -6.49 -8.53
CA ILE A 223 7.64 -7.92 -8.73
C ILE A 223 8.26 -8.35 -10.06
N GLN A 224 9.52 -8.78 -10.01
CA GLN A 224 10.22 -9.29 -11.19
C GLN A 224 10.24 -10.81 -11.18
N ALA A 225 9.95 -11.42 -12.34
CA ALA A 225 10.09 -12.86 -12.52
C ALA A 225 11.56 -13.27 -12.29
N PRO A 226 11.83 -14.43 -11.66
CA PRO A 226 13.20 -14.87 -11.38
C PRO A 226 14.13 -14.93 -12.59
N GLU A 227 13.55 -15.10 -13.78
CA GLU A 227 14.26 -15.21 -15.05
C GLU A 227 14.83 -13.86 -15.55
N ILE A 228 14.32 -12.74 -15.04
CA ILE A 228 14.70 -11.37 -15.46
C ILE A 228 15.61 -10.72 -14.39
N TRP A 229 16.26 -11.54 -13.54
CA TRP A 229 17.15 -11.06 -12.48
C TRP A 229 18.63 -11.10 -12.91
N PRO A 230 19.42 -10.03 -12.70
CA PRO A 230 19.03 -8.66 -12.33
C PRO A 230 18.18 -7.97 -13.42
N PRO A 231 17.48 -6.86 -13.11
CA PRO A 231 16.59 -6.15 -14.04
C PRO A 231 17.23 -5.82 -15.38
N VAL A 232 16.43 -5.45 -16.39
CA VAL A 232 16.93 -4.95 -17.68
C VAL A 232 16.78 -3.42 -17.79
N GLY A 233 15.81 -2.85 -17.08
CA GLY A 233 15.53 -1.42 -17.10
C GLY A 233 16.63 -0.60 -16.41
N LEU A 234 17.10 0.45 -17.08
CA LEU A 234 18.16 1.32 -16.56
C LEU A 234 17.77 2.00 -15.23
N ALA A 235 16.52 2.44 -15.09
CA ALA A 235 16.03 3.05 -13.85
C ALA A 235 16.07 2.05 -12.68
N ASP A 236 15.76 0.77 -12.95
CA ASP A 236 15.85 -0.30 -11.95
C ASP A 236 17.30 -0.62 -11.59
N PHE A 237 18.19 -0.56 -12.58
CA PHE A 237 19.62 -0.81 -12.41
C PHE A 237 20.35 0.27 -11.64
N ILE A 238 20.10 1.54 -11.95
CA ILE A 238 20.76 2.65 -11.28
C ILE A 238 20.46 2.62 -9.77
N GLY A 239 19.34 2.02 -9.36
CA GLY A 239 19.00 1.84 -7.95
C GLY A 239 18.62 3.15 -7.25
N PHE A 240 18.78 4.30 -7.94
CA PHE A 240 18.31 5.59 -7.51
C PHE A 240 16.89 5.83 -8.01
N SER A 241 16.16 6.58 -7.20
CA SER A 241 14.77 6.94 -7.47
C SER A 241 14.69 7.95 -8.62
N PRO A 242 13.95 7.65 -9.73
CA PRO A 242 13.85 8.56 -10.86
C PRO A 242 12.98 9.77 -10.51
N LEU A 243 13.50 10.96 -10.78
CA LEU A 243 12.79 12.23 -10.61
C LEU A 243 12.15 12.67 -11.92
N GLN A 244 10.99 13.30 -11.79
CA GLN A 244 10.26 13.94 -12.87
C GLN A 244 9.71 15.29 -12.42
N ALA A 245 9.29 16.14 -13.37
CA ALA A 245 8.51 17.33 -13.06
C ALA A 245 7.30 16.97 -12.22
N VAL A 246 6.90 17.89 -11.35
CA VAL A 246 5.63 17.79 -10.64
C VAL A 246 4.52 17.84 -11.68
N PRO A 247 3.66 16.81 -11.79
CA PRO A 247 2.49 16.87 -12.66
C PRO A 247 1.61 18.06 -12.31
N ALA A 248 1.07 18.76 -13.32
CA ALA A 248 0.22 19.94 -13.13
C ALA A 248 -0.99 19.66 -12.21
N GLU A 249 -1.53 18.44 -12.25
CA GLU A 249 -2.62 18.00 -11.36
C GLU A 249 -2.24 17.93 -9.87
N TYR A 250 -0.95 17.95 -9.54
CA TYR A 250 -0.43 18.01 -8.17
C TYR A 250 0.05 19.41 -7.77
N GLU A 251 0.09 20.36 -8.72
CA GLU A 251 0.42 21.76 -8.47
C GLU A 251 -0.78 22.44 -7.79
N GLY A 252 -0.72 22.62 -6.47
CA GLY A 252 -1.77 23.27 -5.68
C GLY A 252 -2.57 22.35 -4.74
N LEU A 253 -2.37 21.03 -4.84
CA LEU A 253 -2.61 20.12 -3.71
C LEU A 253 -1.59 20.39 -2.61
#